data_AF-A0A6N7ZY17-F1
#
_entry.id   AF-A0A6N7ZY17-F1
#
_cell.length_a   1.000
_cell.length_b   1.000
_cell.length_c   1.000
_cell.angle_alpha   90.00
_cell.angle_beta   90.00
_cell.angle_gamma   90.00
#
_symmetry.space_group_name_H-M   'P 1'
#
loop_
_entity.id
_entity.type
_entity.pdbx_description
1 polymer ?
#
loop_
_entity_poly.entity_id
_entity_poly.type
_entity_poly.pdbx_seq_one_letter_code
_entity_poly.pdbx_strand_id
1 'polypeptide(L)'
;MTGEELASAWWWPYVMILVAGWLATDIWRWLGVLAGGRLREDGELLIWVRCVATALVAGVISKLVLFPEGVLGSTPVWLRLAAALIGFVVFLAARQRVIFGVLAAEASLIGGWLLLV
;
A
#
# COMPACT_ATOMS: atom_id res chain seq x y z
N MET A 1 12.86 -16.35 33.23
CA MET A 1 12.77 -16.52 31.78
C MET A 1 13.79 -15.58 31.15
N THR A 2 14.88 -16.10 30.58
CA THR A 2 15.93 -15.29 29.94
C THR A 2 15.44 -14.76 28.59
N GLY A 3 16.11 -13.73 28.02
CA GLY A 3 15.69 -13.13 26.75
C GLY A 3 15.65 -14.13 25.57
N GLU A 4 16.49 -15.16 25.61
CA GLU A 4 16.54 -16.24 24.61
C GLU A 4 15.35 -17.21 24.73
N GLU A 5 14.86 -17.47 25.95
CA GLU A 5 13.66 -18.27 26.20
C GLU A 5 12.38 -17.55 25.75
N LEU A 6 12.34 -16.21 25.87
CA LEU A 6 11.24 -15.40 25.34
C LEU A 6 11.25 -15.40 23.81
N ALA A 7 12.41 -15.19 23.18
CA ALA A 7 12.53 -15.15 21.73
C ALA A 7 12.19 -16.48 21.04
N SER A 8 12.44 -17.61 21.71
CA SER A 8 12.14 -18.96 21.20
C SER A 8 10.69 -19.40 21.45
N ALA A 9 9.91 -18.67 22.26
CA ALA A 9 8.52 -18.99 22.51
C ALA A 9 7.68 -18.75 21.25
N TRP A 10 6.92 -19.75 20.82
CA TRP A 10 6.08 -19.72 19.61
C TRP A 10 5.05 -18.56 19.58
N TRP A 11 4.67 -18.05 20.76
CA TRP A 11 3.70 -16.97 20.90
C TRP A 11 4.33 -15.57 20.92
N TRP A 12 5.64 -15.47 21.20
CA TRP A 12 6.34 -14.20 21.38
C TRP A 12 6.33 -13.30 20.13
N PRO A 13 6.47 -13.82 18.89
CA PRO A 13 6.34 -13.00 17.69
C PRO A 13 4.98 -12.30 17.57
N TYR A 14 3.88 -12.93 17.99
CA TYR A 14 2.55 -12.30 17.95
C TYR A 14 2.42 -11.14 18.93
N VAL A 15 3.02 -11.26 20.12
CA VAL A 15 3.06 -10.17 21.10
C VAL A 15 3.92 -9.02 20.57
N MET A 16 5.05 -9.31 19.92
CA MET A 16 5.86 -8.29 19.25
C MET A 16 5.09 -7.61 18.12
N ILE A 17 4.38 -8.35 17.27
CA ILE A 17 3.52 -7.76 16.22
C ILE A 17 2.44 -6.88 16.85
N LEU A 18 1.80 -7.35 17.91
CA LEU A 18 0.74 -6.60 18.58
C LEU A 18 1.29 -5.33 19.18
N VAL A 19 2.35 -5.38 19.99
CA VAL A 19 2.90 -4.19 20.67
C VAL A 19 3.61 -3.28 19.68
N ALA A 20 4.54 -3.79 18.87
CA ALA A 20 5.31 -2.96 17.94
C ALA A 20 4.44 -2.45 16.80
N GLY A 21 3.55 -3.28 16.24
CA GLY A 21 2.63 -2.87 15.17
C GLY A 21 1.58 -1.87 15.64
N TRP A 22 0.99 -2.10 16.82
CA TRP A 22 0.07 -1.15 17.45
C TRP A 22 0.78 0.17 17.75
N LEU A 23 1.89 0.13 18.47
CA LEU A 23 2.63 1.34 18.87
C LEU A 23 3.11 2.14 17.65
N ALA A 24 3.64 1.47 16.63
CA ALA A 24 4.12 2.11 15.41
C ALA A 24 3.00 2.81 14.63
N THR A 25 1.75 2.37 14.75
CA THR A 25 0.61 2.93 14.00
C THR A 25 -0.16 3.96 14.83
N ASP A 26 -0.50 3.63 16.07
CA ASP A 26 -1.37 4.45 16.92
C ASP A 26 -0.70 5.73 17.40
N ILE A 27 0.62 5.75 17.60
CA ILE A 27 1.32 6.97 18.02
C ILE A 27 1.07 8.14 17.05
N TRP A 28 1.08 7.87 15.74
CA TRP A 28 0.81 8.87 14.71
C TRP A 28 -0.67 9.25 14.65
N ARG A 29 -1.57 8.30 14.90
CA ARG A 29 -3.01 8.54 14.95
C ARG A 29 -3.36 9.49 16.10
N TRP A 30 -2.79 9.27 17.28
CA TRP A 30 -2.99 10.15 18.44
C TRP A 30 -2.39 11.55 18.20
N LEU A 31 -1.18 11.64 17.63
CA LEU A 31 -0.60 12.92 17.21
C LEU A 31 -1.52 13.67 16.24
N GLY A 32 -2.15 12.96 15.29
CA GLY A 32 -3.14 13.51 14.38
C GLY A 32 -4.38 14.06 15.09
N VAL A 33 -4.90 13.38 16.12
CA VAL A 33 -6.02 13.86 16.93
C VAL A 33 -5.65 15.11 17.73
N LEU A 34 -4.46 15.12 18.35
CA LEU A 34 -3.93 16.26 19.12
C LEU A 34 -3.68 17.49 18.23
N ALA A 35 -3.15 17.30 17.03
CA ALA A 35 -2.92 18.37 16.08
C ALA A 35 -4.24 18.83 15.43
N GLY A 36 -5.12 17.89 15.05
CA GLY A 36 -6.30 18.13 14.21
C GLY A 36 -7.28 19.16 14.76
N GLY A 37 -7.44 19.25 16.09
CA GLY A 37 -8.34 20.23 16.72
C GLY A 37 -7.97 21.71 16.49
N ARG A 38 -6.75 21.99 16.01
CA ARG A 38 -6.27 23.36 15.75
C ARG A 38 -6.03 23.68 14.28
N LEU A 39 -6.16 22.70 13.37
CA LEU A 39 -5.96 22.93 11.94
C LEU A 39 -7.30 23.25 11.27
N ARG A 40 -7.35 24.42 10.64
CA ARG A 40 -8.45 24.81 9.76
C ARG A 40 -8.40 23.99 8.47
N GLU A 41 -9.51 23.35 8.10
CA GLU A 41 -9.63 22.49 6.91
C GLU A 41 -9.33 23.20 5.58
N ASP A 42 -9.53 24.52 5.55
CA ASP A 42 -9.22 25.42 4.43
C ASP A 42 -7.82 26.06 4.53
N GLY A 43 -7.02 25.69 5.53
CA GLY A 43 -5.66 26.20 5.71
C GLY A 43 -4.69 25.67 4.66
N GLU A 44 -3.83 26.54 4.13
CA GLU A 44 -2.80 26.19 3.15
C GLU A 44 -1.91 25.02 3.60
N LEU A 45 -1.62 24.91 4.90
CA LEU A 45 -0.85 23.80 5.47
C LEU A 45 -1.55 22.44 5.29
N LEU A 46 -2.86 22.34 5.55
CA LEU A 46 -3.58 21.07 5.37
C LEU A 46 -3.70 20.70 3.89
N ILE A 47 -3.88 21.68 3.02
CA ILE A 47 -3.86 21.47 1.57
C ILE A 47 -2.49 20.92 1.14
N TRP A 48 -1.40 21.53 1.60
CA TRP A 48 -0.04 21.07 1.31
C TRP A 48 0.20 19.63 1.81
N VAL A 49 -0.17 19.32 3.06
CA VAL A 49 -0.04 17.95 3.61
C VAL A 49 -0.83 16.95 2.78
N ARG A 50 -2.07 17.29 2.38
CA ARG A 50 -2.90 16.41 1.53
C ARG A 50 -2.26 16.17 0.16
N CYS A 51 -1.73 17.21 -0.47
CA CYS A 51 -0.99 17.09 -1.73
C CYS A 51 0.23 16.17 -1.57
N VAL A 52 1.04 16.36 -0.52
CA VAL A 52 2.19 15.51 -0.22
C VAL A 52 1.76 14.06 0.00
N ALA A 53 0.71 13.81 0.79
CA ALA A 53 0.20 12.47 1.02
C ALA A 53 -0.22 11.77 -0.28
N THR A 54 -0.96 12.46 -1.15
CA THR A 54 -1.35 11.89 -2.47
C THR A 54 -0.15 11.66 -3.38
N ALA A 55 0.84 12.55 -3.38
CA ALA A 55 2.05 12.42 -4.18
C ALA A 55 2.92 11.25 -3.70
N LEU A 56 3.01 11.02 -2.39
CA LEU A 56 3.73 9.89 -1.82
C LEU A 56 3.10 8.55 -2.24
N VAL A 57 1.78 8.43 -2.15
CA VAL A 57 1.06 7.22 -2.59
C VAL A 57 1.28 6.98 -4.09
N ALA A 58 1.13 8.02 -4.92
CA ALA A 58 1.38 7.91 -6.35
C ALA A 58 2.85 7.53 -6.67
N GLY A 59 3.81 8.08 -5.93
CA GLY A 59 5.23 7.77 -6.07
C GLY A 59 5.55 6.32 -5.71
N VAL A 60 4.99 5.80 -4.62
CA VAL A 60 5.16 4.39 -4.23
C VAL A 60 4.56 3.45 -5.29
N ILE A 61 3.35 3.73 -5.75
CA ILE A 61 2.72 2.94 -6.83
C ILE A 61 3.58 2.99 -8.10
N SER A 62 4.08 4.17 -8.47
CA SER A 62 4.95 4.33 -9.64
C SER A 62 6.26 3.55 -9.50
N LYS A 63 6.87 3.54 -8.31
CA LYS A 63 8.06 2.71 -8.03
C LYS A 63 7.74 1.23 -8.25
N LEU A 64 6.64 0.73 -7.71
CA LEU A 64 6.23 -0.67 -7.87
C LEU A 64 5.95 -1.04 -9.34
N VAL A 65 5.39 -0.13 -10.13
CA VAL A 65 5.08 -0.38 -11.54
C VAL A 65 6.30 -0.28 -12.45
N LEU A 66 7.20 0.69 -12.23
CA LEU A 66 8.33 0.97 -13.11
C LEU A 66 9.61 0.24 -12.68
N PHE A 67 9.90 0.26 -11.37
CA PHE A 67 11.12 -0.29 -10.77
C PHE A 67 10.79 -1.31 -9.65
N PRO A 68 10.09 -2.41 -9.96
CA PRO A 68 9.76 -3.44 -8.99
C PRO A 68 10.98 -4.23 -8.54
N GLU A 69 10.88 -4.79 -7.35
CA GLU A 69 11.84 -5.71 -6.75
C GLU A 69 11.22 -7.11 -6.62
N GLY A 70 12.05 -8.16 -6.57
CA GLY A 70 11.59 -9.56 -6.45
C GLY A 70 10.98 -10.15 -7.74
N VAL A 71 10.02 -11.08 -7.59
CA VAL A 71 9.41 -11.83 -8.72
C VAL A 71 8.74 -10.90 -9.73
N LEU A 72 8.14 -9.80 -9.27
CA LEU A 72 7.52 -8.81 -10.14
C LEU A 72 8.53 -8.14 -11.09
N GLY A 73 9.81 -8.11 -10.71
CA GLY A 73 10.93 -7.66 -11.55
C GLY A 73 11.18 -8.52 -12.78
N SER A 74 10.76 -9.79 -12.76
CA SER A 74 10.84 -10.68 -13.93
C SER A 74 9.79 -10.37 -15.00
N THR A 75 8.75 -9.60 -14.65
CA THR A 75 7.68 -9.24 -15.59
C THR A 75 8.09 -8.04 -16.45
N PRO A 76 7.74 -8.00 -17.75
CA PRO A 76 8.05 -6.86 -18.59
C PRO A 76 7.22 -5.61 -18.21
N VAL A 77 7.82 -4.42 -18.34
CA VAL A 77 7.20 -3.14 -17.94
C VAL A 77 5.88 -2.89 -18.65
N TRP A 78 5.79 -3.21 -19.95
CA TRP A 78 4.57 -2.99 -20.75
C TRP A 78 3.39 -3.80 -20.20
N LEU A 79 3.63 -5.01 -19.68
CA LEU A 79 2.59 -5.84 -19.10
C LEU A 79 2.08 -5.24 -17.80
N ARG A 80 2.98 -4.71 -16.96
CA ARG A 80 2.60 -4.02 -15.71
C ARG A 80 1.75 -2.78 -15.99
N LEU A 81 2.15 -1.98 -16.98
CA LEU A 81 1.38 -0.81 -17.43
C LEU A 81 0.02 -1.20 -18.01
N ALA A 82 -0.02 -2.26 -18.84
CA ALA A 82 -1.27 -2.77 -19.40
C ALA A 82 -2.21 -3.30 -18.31
N ALA A 83 -1.71 -4.07 -17.35
CA ALA A 83 -2.50 -4.60 -16.24
C ALA A 83 -3.07 -3.46 -15.36
N ALA A 84 -2.27 -2.44 -15.06
CA ALA A 84 -2.73 -1.26 -14.34
C ALA A 84 -3.83 -0.51 -15.12
N LEU A 85 -3.65 -0.34 -16.43
CA LEU A 85 -4.65 0.31 -17.29
C LEU A 85 -5.94 -0.51 -17.39
N ILE A 86 -5.84 -1.83 -17.57
CA ILE A 86 -6.99 -2.74 -17.63
C ILE A 86 -7.77 -2.67 -16.31
N GLY A 87 -7.09 -2.75 -15.17
CA GLY A 87 -7.72 -2.62 -13.86
C GLY A 87 -8.44 -1.29 -13.68
N PHE A 88 -7.83 -0.18 -14.13
CA PHE A 88 -8.45 1.14 -14.08
C PHE A 88 -9.69 1.24 -14.98
N VAL A 89 -9.63 0.71 -16.21
CA VAL A 89 -10.77 0.67 -17.13
C VAL A 89 -11.92 -0.16 -16.55
N VAL A 90 -11.62 -1.33 -15.98
CA VAL A 90 -12.64 -2.18 -15.34
C VAL A 90 -13.22 -1.52 -14.10
N PHE A 91 -12.41 -0.82 -13.30
CA PHE A 91 -12.89 -0.03 -12.17
C PHE A 91 -13.93 1.02 -12.60
N LEU A 92 -13.66 1.74 -13.70
CA LEU A 92 -14.60 2.72 -14.25
C LEU A 92 -15.88 2.04 -14.77
N ALA A 93 -15.74 0.95 -15.54
CA ALA A 93 -16.87 0.19 -16.07
C ALA A 93 -17.75 -0.41 -14.96
N ALA A 94 -17.14 -0.83 -13.85
CA ALA A 94 -17.83 -1.43 -12.70
C ALA A 94 -18.47 -0.38 -11.75
N ARG A 95 -18.67 0.86 -12.20
CA ARG A 95 -19.21 1.97 -11.39
C ARG A 95 -18.38 2.26 -10.14
N GLN A 96 -17.07 2.38 -10.32
CA GLN A 96 -16.12 2.73 -9.26
C GLN A 96 -16.04 1.70 -8.12
N ARG A 97 -16.35 0.42 -8.42
CA ARG A 97 -16.17 -0.69 -7.49
C ARG A 97 -14.72 -1.19 -7.55
N VAL A 98 -13.92 -0.80 -6.55
CA VAL A 98 -12.48 -1.08 -6.46
C VAL A 98 -12.15 -2.56 -6.65
N ILE A 99 -12.94 -3.46 -6.05
CA ILE A 99 -12.70 -4.91 -6.09
C ILE A 99 -12.60 -5.43 -7.53
N PHE A 100 -13.48 -5.01 -8.44
CA PHE A 100 -13.46 -5.50 -9.82
C PHE A 100 -12.24 -5.00 -10.60
N GLY A 101 -11.81 -3.76 -10.35
CA GLY A 101 -10.60 -3.22 -10.96
C GLY A 101 -9.34 -3.96 -10.48
N VAL A 102 -9.24 -4.24 -9.18
CA VAL A 102 -8.11 -4.98 -8.60
C VAL A 102 -8.05 -6.40 -9.16
N LEU A 103 -9.17 -7.13 -9.15
CA LEU A 103 -9.22 -8.50 -9.68
C LEU A 103 -8.85 -8.56 -11.16
N ALA A 104 -9.28 -7.58 -11.97
CA ALA A 104 -8.92 -7.52 -13.37
C ALA A 104 -7.43 -7.19 -13.60
N ALA A 105 -6.85 -6.28 -12.83
CA ALA A 105 -5.41 -5.99 -12.88
C ALA A 105 -4.59 -7.23 -12.50
N GLU A 106 -4.94 -7.91 -11.42
CA GLU A 106 -4.25 -9.12 -10.96
C GLU A 106 -4.37 -10.26 -11.97
N ALA A 107 -5.58 -10.54 -12.46
CA ALA A 107 -5.81 -11.59 -13.44
C ALA A 107 -5.07 -11.33 -14.76
N SER A 108 -5.05 -10.08 -15.24
CA SER A 108 -4.33 -9.72 -16.47
C SER A 108 -2.81 -9.77 -16.28
N LEU A 109 -2.30 -9.36 -15.12
CA LEU A 109 -0.88 -9.44 -14.81
C LEU A 109 -0.39 -10.89 -14.68
N ILE A 110 -1.09 -11.71 -13.92
CA ILE A 110 -0.76 -13.13 -13.71
C ILE A 110 -0.91 -13.90 -15.01
N GLY A 111 -2.04 -13.72 -15.71
CA GLY A 111 -2.29 -14.36 -16.99
C GLY A 111 -1.27 -13.98 -18.05
N GLY A 112 -0.92 -12.69 -18.14
CA GLY A 112 0.11 -12.22 -19.07
C GLY A 112 1.50 -12.72 -18.71
N TRP A 113 1.83 -12.85 -17.42
CA TRP A 113 3.12 -13.41 -17.01
C TRP A 113 3.24 -14.89 -17.35
N LEU A 114 2.19 -15.69 -17.09
CA LEU A 114 2.17 -17.12 -17.42
C LEU A 114 2.22 -17.42 -18.92
N LEU A 115 1.79 -16.48 -19.77
CA LEU A 115 1.85 -16.63 -21.22
C LEU A 115 3.22 -16.24 -21.81
N LEU A 116 4.00 -15.44 -21.08
CA LEU A 116 5.30 -14.91 -21.52
C LEU A 116 6.50 -15.65 -20.92
N VAL A 117 6.28 -16.42 -19.85
CA VAL A 117 7.24 -17.35 -19.23
C VAL A 117 7.17 -18.71 -19.89
#